data_AF-A0A2V8RTP4-F1
#
_entry.id   AF-A0A2V8RTP4-F1
#
_cell.length_a   1.000
_cell.length_b   1.000
_cell.length_c   1.000
_cell.angle_alpha   90.00
_cell.angle_beta   90.00
_cell.angle_gamma   90.00
#
_symmetry.space_group_name_H-M   'P 1'
#
loop_
_entity.id
_entity.type
_entity.pdbx_description
1 polymer ?
#
loop_
_entity_poly.entity_id
_entity_poly.type
_entity_poly.pdbx_seq_one_letter_code
_entity_poly.pdbx_strand_id
1 'polypeptide(L)'
;MNLPRIYLIAILLLAFGVGAPGQEPPKAVLVDEFGRIPCEDLLARLDVFVQGFGTFPNDQAIVVTFPEDRDPTAKSRTKFVLSRFESAQIEDRLKLYLGKPNGSLETQFWRLPPGANFPNAEATQWYEPKLDLRKPFVFGYEDENQICPIFVPRKFGELIMNNPGSKAHFVRTSRR
;
A
#
# COMPACT_ATOMS: atom_id res chain seq x y z
N MET A 1 64.42 -2.00 -8.70
CA MET A 1 63.14 -2.58 -8.22
C MET A 1 62.66 -1.76 -7.04
N ASN A 2 61.55 -1.03 -7.20
CA ASN A 2 61.01 -0.15 -6.15
C ASN A 2 60.17 -0.93 -5.14
N LEU A 3 60.76 -1.96 -4.54
CA LEU A 3 60.17 -2.74 -3.45
C LEU A 3 59.48 -1.87 -2.37
N PRO A 4 60.09 -0.78 -1.87
CA PRO A 4 59.46 0.03 -0.82
C PRO A 4 58.17 0.72 -1.26
N ARG A 5 58.02 1.05 -2.55
CA ARG A 5 56.77 1.65 -3.09
C ARG A 5 55.63 0.64 -3.13
N ILE A 6 55.92 -0.63 -3.42
CA ILE A 6 54.91 -1.69 -3.52
C ILE A 6 54.31 -1.97 -2.13
N TYR A 7 55.15 -2.04 -1.10
CA TYR A 7 54.69 -2.21 0.28
C TYR A 7 53.82 -1.04 0.76
N LEU A 8 54.19 0.19 0.40
CA LEU A 8 53.41 1.39 0.75
C LEU A 8 52.01 1.37 0.12
N ILE A 9 51.90 0.97 -1.15
CA ILE A 9 50.61 0.84 -1.85
C ILE A 9 49.77 -0.28 -1.24
N ALA A 10 50.38 -1.42 -0.89
CA ALA A 10 49.68 -2.54 -0.27
C ALA A 10 49.13 -2.19 1.13
N ILE A 11 49.92 -1.47 1.94
CA ILE A 11 49.48 -0.98 3.25
C ILE A 11 48.32 0.02 3.10
N LEU A 12 48.40 0.90 2.11
CA LEU A 12 47.33 1.87 1.84
C LEU A 12 46.03 1.16 1.44
N LEU A 13 46.10 0.15 0.56
CA LEU A 13 44.93 -0.63 0.13
C LEU A 13 44.32 -1.44 1.28
N LEU A 14 45.15 -2.00 2.17
CA LEU A 14 44.67 -2.67 3.39
C LEU A 14 43.98 -1.69 4.35
N ALA A 15 44.50 -0.48 4.50
CA ALA A 15 43.88 0.55 5.35
C ALA A 15 42.53 1.03 4.80
N PHE A 16 42.37 1.12 3.48
CA PHE A 16 41.08 1.47 2.85
C PHE A 16 40.09 0.29 2.77
N GLY A 17 40.57 -0.96 2.78
CA GLY A 17 39.71 -2.16 2.68
C GLY A 17 39.07 -2.62 3.99
N VAL A 18 39.61 -2.24 5.15
CA VAL A 18 39.19 -2.77 6.46
C VAL A 18 38.30 -1.78 7.25
N GLY A 19 38.24 -0.50 6.82
CA GLY A 19 37.68 0.59 7.63
C GLY A 19 36.34 1.17 7.19
N ALA A 20 35.68 0.64 6.15
CA ALA A 20 34.34 1.11 5.80
C ALA A 20 33.31 0.34 6.65
N PRO A 21 32.71 0.92 7.71
CA PRO A 21 31.48 0.37 8.24
C PRO A 21 30.50 0.32 7.08
N GLY A 22 30.14 -0.89 6.64
CA GLY A 22 29.11 -1.09 5.63
C GLY A 22 27.90 -0.26 6.03
N GLN A 23 27.38 0.53 5.09
CA GLN A 23 26.21 1.38 5.30
C GLN A 23 25.16 0.63 6.10
N GLU A 24 24.60 1.28 7.14
CA GLU A 24 23.50 0.67 7.89
C GLU A 24 22.46 0.12 6.92
N PRO A 25 21.99 -1.13 7.12
CA PRO A 25 21.04 -1.72 6.21
C PRO A 25 19.81 -0.81 6.12
N PRO A 26 19.25 -0.62 4.93
CA PRO A 26 18.09 0.22 4.76
C PRO A 26 16.95 -0.28 5.66
N LYS A 27 16.25 0.65 6.28
CA LYS A 27 15.15 0.37 7.22
C LYS A 27 13.83 0.73 6.55
N ALA A 28 12.78 -0.01 6.88
CA ALA A 28 11.42 0.36 6.51
C ALA A 28 11.07 1.72 7.14
N VAL A 29 10.34 2.55 6.40
CA VAL A 29 9.94 3.89 6.82
C VAL A 29 8.43 3.92 6.99
N LEU A 30 7.95 4.18 8.22
CA LEU A 30 6.54 4.50 8.46
C LEU A 30 6.28 5.90 7.90
N VAL A 31 5.44 5.98 6.88
CA VAL A 31 5.07 7.24 6.22
C VAL A 31 3.87 7.86 6.91
N ASP A 32 2.88 7.05 7.27
CA ASP A 32 1.65 7.53 7.89
C ASP A 32 0.99 6.42 8.74
N GLU A 33 0.25 6.83 9.76
CA GLU A 33 -0.56 5.98 10.62
C GLU A 33 -1.85 6.71 11.01
N PHE A 34 -2.98 6.03 10.83
CA PHE A 34 -4.28 6.60 11.14
C PHE A 34 -5.35 5.54 11.42
N GLY A 35 -6.35 5.93 12.20
CA GLY A 35 -7.48 5.09 12.58
C GLY A 35 -8.64 5.12 11.57
N ARG A 36 -9.86 5.26 12.10
CA ARG A 36 -11.05 5.60 11.32
C ARG A 36 -10.97 7.10 10.94
N ILE A 37 -10.96 7.36 9.64
CA ILE A 37 -10.90 8.71 9.05
C ILE A 37 -11.93 8.80 7.92
N PRO A 38 -12.44 10.01 7.60
CA PRO A 38 -13.34 10.22 6.47
C PRO A 38 -12.74 9.75 5.14
N CYS A 39 -13.61 9.49 4.18
CA CYS A 39 -13.17 8.93 2.90
C CYS A 39 -12.29 9.90 2.10
N GLU A 40 -12.58 11.19 2.16
CA GLU A 40 -11.80 12.25 1.52
C GLU A 40 -10.39 12.33 2.10
N ASP A 41 -10.23 12.20 3.41
CA ASP A 41 -8.93 12.19 4.08
C ASP A 41 -8.12 10.95 3.70
N LEU A 42 -8.76 9.78 3.60
CA LEU A 42 -8.10 8.56 3.14
C LEU A 42 -7.58 8.73 1.71
N LEU A 43 -8.41 9.31 0.82
CA LEU A 43 -8.02 9.62 -0.55
C LEU A 43 -6.83 10.57 -0.62
N ALA A 44 -6.89 11.67 0.13
CA ALA A 44 -5.82 12.66 0.16
C ALA A 44 -4.49 12.05 0.65
N ARG A 45 -4.53 11.25 1.72
CA ARG A 45 -3.34 10.57 2.26
C ARG A 45 -2.79 9.53 1.28
N LEU A 46 -3.66 8.77 0.63
CA LEU A 46 -3.26 7.77 -0.37
C LEU A 46 -2.65 8.43 -1.61
N ASP A 47 -3.17 9.58 -2.06
CA ASP A 47 -2.63 10.36 -3.16
C ASP A 47 -1.21 10.84 -2.87
N VAL A 48 -0.99 11.41 -1.68
CA VAL A 48 0.34 11.83 -1.24
C VAL A 48 1.29 10.63 -1.16
N PHE A 49 0.82 9.51 -0.62
CA PHE A 49 1.63 8.30 -0.51
C PHE A 49 2.04 7.74 -1.88
N VAL A 50 1.10 7.65 -2.83
CA VAL A 50 1.34 7.20 -4.21
C VAL A 50 2.30 8.14 -4.95
N GLN A 51 2.12 9.46 -4.82
CA GLN A 51 3.00 10.45 -5.44
C GLN A 51 4.44 10.36 -4.93
N GLY A 52 4.64 10.00 -3.65
CA GLY A 52 5.96 9.81 -3.06
C GLY A 52 6.85 8.80 -3.79
N PHE A 53 6.25 7.84 -4.50
CA PHE A 53 6.98 6.81 -5.25
C PHE A 53 7.61 7.31 -6.57
N GLY A 54 7.32 8.55 -6.98
CA GLY A 54 8.10 9.24 -8.01
C GLY A 54 9.50 9.62 -7.52
N THR A 55 9.63 10.01 -6.24
CA THR A 55 10.91 10.34 -5.59
C THR A 55 11.69 9.09 -5.20
N PHE A 56 11.00 8.02 -4.85
CA PHE A 56 11.60 6.76 -4.39
C PHE A 56 11.23 5.62 -5.35
N PRO A 57 11.81 5.55 -6.57
CA PRO A 57 11.33 4.65 -7.63
C PRO A 57 11.57 3.15 -7.39
N ASN A 58 12.50 2.80 -6.50
CA ASN A 58 12.85 1.41 -6.21
C ASN A 58 12.18 0.84 -4.96
N ASP A 59 11.43 1.68 -4.23
CA ASP A 59 10.85 1.27 -2.97
C ASP A 59 9.53 0.53 -3.19
N GLN A 60 9.21 -0.40 -2.30
CA GLN A 60 7.90 -1.05 -2.25
C GLN A 60 6.97 -0.28 -1.33
N ALA A 61 5.70 -0.22 -1.71
CA ALA A 61 4.63 0.24 -0.85
C ALA A 61 4.12 -0.94 -0.02
N ILE A 62 4.09 -0.79 1.29
CA ILE A 62 3.42 -1.72 2.18
C ILE A 62 2.28 -0.98 2.86
N VAL A 63 1.08 -1.54 2.77
CA VAL A 63 -0.08 -1.03 3.49
C VAL A 63 -0.59 -2.12 4.43
N VAL A 64 -0.62 -1.80 5.71
CA VAL A 64 -1.13 -2.68 6.76
C VAL A 64 -2.47 -2.15 7.21
N THR A 65 -3.49 -2.97 7.19
CA THR A 65 -4.80 -2.64 7.76
C THR A 65 -5.08 -3.55 8.95
N PHE A 66 -5.28 -2.96 10.11
CA PHE A 66 -5.67 -3.66 11.33
C PHE A 66 -7.20 -3.61 11.41
N PRO A 67 -7.88 -4.76 11.31
CA PRO A 67 -9.33 -4.78 11.38
C PRO A 67 -9.81 -4.55 12.82
N GLU A 68 -10.92 -3.84 12.96
CA GLU A 68 -11.78 -3.99 14.14
C GLU A 68 -12.41 -5.39 14.06
N ASP A 69 -12.12 -6.31 14.98
CA ASP A 69 -12.58 -7.71 15.01
C ASP A 69 -13.10 -8.32 13.69
N ARG A 70 -14.43 -8.25 13.46
CA ARG A 70 -15.16 -8.84 12.33
C ARG A 70 -15.57 -7.80 11.27
N ASP A 71 -14.88 -6.67 11.22
CA ASP A 71 -15.24 -5.54 10.37
C ASP A 71 -14.87 -5.79 8.89
N PRO A 72 -15.85 -5.85 7.97
CA PRO A 72 -15.57 -5.94 6.54
C PRO A 72 -14.85 -4.70 5.99
N THR A 73 -14.84 -3.58 6.72
CA THR A 73 -14.22 -2.31 6.32
C THR A 73 -12.73 -2.44 6.06
N ALA A 74 -12.01 -3.30 6.79
CA ALA A 74 -10.59 -3.54 6.54
C ALA A 74 -10.34 -4.04 5.12
N LYS A 75 -11.15 -5.01 4.66
CA LYS A 75 -11.10 -5.51 3.27
C LYS A 75 -11.57 -4.46 2.28
N SER A 76 -12.49 -3.59 2.70
CA SER A 76 -12.92 -2.49 1.84
C SER A 76 -11.79 -1.52 1.56
N ARG A 77 -11.02 -1.19 2.60
CA ARG A 77 -9.87 -0.30 2.55
C ARG A 77 -8.73 -0.89 1.71
N THR A 78 -8.44 -2.19 1.81
CA THR A 78 -7.40 -2.84 0.98
C THR A 78 -7.68 -2.77 -0.52
N LYS A 79 -8.94 -2.95 -0.94
CA LYS A 79 -9.34 -2.79 -2.35
C LYS A 79 -9.19 -1.36 -2.84
N PHE A 80 -9.50 -0.39 -1.97
CA PHE A 80 -9.37 1.02 -2.29
C PHE A 80 -7.92 1.44 -2.49
N VAL A 81 -7.03 0.91 -1.65
CA VAL A 81 -5.58 1.08 -1.80
C VAL A 81 -5.12 0.48 -3.13
N LEU A 82 -5.51 -0.76 -3.43
CA LEU A 82 -5.16 -1.41 -4.70
C LEU A 82 -5.60 -0.57 -5.91
N SER A 83 -6.85 -0.09 -5.92
CA SER A 83 -7.39 0.66 -7.05
C SER A 83 -6.61 1.92 -7.36
N ARG A 84 -6.10 2.59 -6.32
CA ARG A 84 -5.32 3.81 -6.52
C ARG A 84 -3.93 3.51 -7.09
N PHE A 85 -3.30 2.44 -6.63
CA PHE A 85 -2.03 1.97 -7.19
C PHE A 85 -2.17 1.48 -8.63
N GLU A 86 -3.26 0.78 -8.97
CA GLU A 86 -3.58 0.39 -10.36
C GLU A 86 -3.81 1.62 -11.24
N SER A 87 -4.54 2.63 -10.74
CA SER A 87 -4.78 3.89 -11.47
C SER A 87 -3.48 4.66 -11.72
N ALA A 88 -2.49 4.51 -10.84
CA ALA A 88 -1.15 5.08 -10.99
C ALA A 88 -0.17 4.17 -11.76
N GLN A 89 -0.60 2.98 -12.18
CA GLN A 89 0.20 1.99 -12.92
C GLN A 89 1.48 1.56 -12.19
N ILE A 90 1.40 1.44 -10.86
CA ILE A 90 2.51 1.04 -9.99
C ILE A 90 2.10 -0.07 -9.01
N GLU A 91 1.05 -0.82 -9.32
CA GLU A 91 0.49 -1.84 -8.44
C GLU A 91 1.45 -2.99 -8.12
N ASP A 92 2.40 -3.28 -9.01
CA ASP A 92 3.43 -4.31 -8.79
C ASP A 92 4.36 -3.96 -7.61
N ARG A 93 4.35 -2.70 -7.18
CA ARG A 93 5.13 -2.21 -6.03
C ARG A 93 4.36 -2.29 -4.72
N LEU A 94 3.06 -2.59 -4.76
CA LEU A 94 2.18 -2.65 -3.60
C LEU A 94 2.15 -4.05 -2.98
N LYS A 95 2.29 -4.11 -1.65
CA LYS A 95 1.98 -5.27 -0.84
C LYS A 95 0.97 -4.89 0.23
N LEU A 96 -0.15 -5.62 0.26
CA LEU A 96 -1.21 -5.44 1.23
C LEU A 96 -1.03 -6.44 2.37
N TYR A 97 -1.22 -6.00 3.60
CA TYR A 97 -1.14 -6.81 4.80
C TYR A 97 -2.36 -6.57 5.69
N LEU A 98 -2.82 -7.63 6.34
CA LEU A 98 -3.80 -7.56 7.42
C LEU A 98 -3.08 -7.80 8.74
N GLY A 99 -3.15 -6.81 9.64
CA GLY A 99 -2.67 -6.93 11.00
C GLY A 99 -3.63 -7.77 11.86
N LYS A 100 -3.19 -8.15 13.07
CA LYS A 100 -4.09 -8.74 14.05
C LYS A 100 -5.14 -7.70 14.48
N PRO A 101 -6.38 -8.09 14.76
CA PRO A 101 -7.36 -7.19 15.34
C PRO A 101 -6.85 -6.60 16.65
N ASN A 102 -6.97 -5.29 16.81
CA ASN A 102 -6.52 -4.56 18.00
C ASN A 102 -7.64 -3.70 18.65
N GLY A 103 -8.90 -4.01 18.31
CA GLY A 103 -10.08 -3.32 18.85
C GLY A 103 -10.44 -2.01 18.15
N SER A 104 -9.64 -1.56 17.18
CA SER A 104 -9.99 -0.40 16.35
C SER A 104 -9.52 -0.58 14.90
N LEU A 105 -10.14 0.12 13.95
CA LEU A 105 -9.67 0.12 12.57
C LEU A 105 -8.44 1.04 12.47
N GLU A 106 -7.27 0.46 12.21
CA GLU A 106 -6.02 1.22 11.99
C GLU A 106 -5.41 0.90 10.63
N THR A 107 -4.65 1.84 10.10
CA THR A 107 -3.92 1.67 8.84
C THR A 107 -2.57 2.35 8.92
N GLN A 108 -1.57 1.63 8.43
CA GLN A 108 -0.20 2.13 8.34
C GLN A 108 0.29 2.07 6.90
N PHE A 109 0.89 3.16 6.46
CA PHE A 109 1.58 3.26 5.18
C PHE A 109 3.08 3.18 5.40
N TRP A 110 3.69 2.20 4.77
CA TRP A 110 5.11 1.91 4.89
C TRP A 110 5.78 2.00 3.53
N ARG A 111 6.94 2.62 3.50
CA ARG A 111 7.86 2.57 2.37
C ARG A 111 8.99 1.59 2.71
N LEU A 112 9.22 0.62 1.84
CA LEU A 112 10.23 -0.40 2.01
C LEU A 112 11.32 -0.25 0.94
N PRO A 113 12.49 0.31 1.29
CA PRO A 113 13.61 0.36 0.35
C PRO A 113 14.15 -1.04 0.01
N PRO A 114 14.85 -1.20 -1.12
CA PRO A 114 15.48 -2.46 -1.49
C PRO A 114 16.41 -2.99 -0.39
N GLY A 115 16.23 -4.24 0.02
CA GLY A 115 17.04 -4.87 1.07
C GLY A 115 16.59 -4.60 2.51
N ALA A 116 15.57 -3.76 2.72
CA ALA A 116 14.96 -3.58 4.03
C ALA A 116 14.01 -4.74 4.38
N ASN A 117 13.91 -5.04 5.67
CA ASN A 117 12.93 -5.98 6.20
C ASN A 117 11.69 -5.23 6.69
N PHE A 118 10.51 -5.81 6.45
CA PHE A 118 9.26 -5.28 6.96
C PHE A 118 9.12 -5.59 8.46
N PRO A 119 8.89 -4.58 9.34
CA PRO A 119 9.02 -4.76 10.79
C PRO A 119 7.83 -5.46 11.47
N ASN A 120 6.69 -5.64 10.78
CA ASN A 120 5.52 -6.25 11.40
C ASN A 120 5.40 -7.74 11.05
N ALA A 121 6.00 -8.59 11.89
CA ALA A 121 6.00 -10.04 11.73
C ALA A 121 4.63 -10.70 11.98
N GLU A 122 3.70 -10.00 12.63
CA GLU A 122 2.38 -10.54 12.96
C GLU A 122 1.34 -10.29 11.86
N ALA A 123 1.65 -9.42 10.91
CA ALA A 123 0.76 -9.11 9.80
C ALA A 123 0.81 -10.19 8.72
N THR A 124 -0.36 -10.62 8.26
CA THR A 124 -0.49 -11.63 7.20
C THR A 124 -0.63 -10.92 5.86
N GLN A 125 0.18 -11.30 4.86
CA GLN A 125 0.05 -10.73 3.52
C GLN A 125 -1.33 -11.10 2.93
N TRP A 126 -2.04 -10.08 2.46
CA TRP A 126 -3.35 -10.21 1.84
C TRP A 126 -3.21 -10.07 0.33
N TYR A 127 -3.84 -10.98 -0.41
CA TYR A 127 -3.92 -10.90 -1.86
C TYR A 127 -5.34 -10.47 -2.26
N GLU A 128 -5.44 -9.27 -2.79
CA GLU A 128 -6.68 -8.76 -3.34
C GLU A 128 -6.70 -8.96 -4.86
N PRO A 129 -7.73 -9.58 -5.45
CA PRO A 129 -7.85 -9.67 -6.90
C PRO A 129 -7.90 -8.29 -7.54
N LYS A 130 -7.17 -8.13 -8.65
CA LYS A 130 -7.22 -6.93 -9.50
C LYS A 130 -8.65 -6.58 -9.88
N LEU A 131 -8.93 -5.29 -10.00
CA LEU A 131 -10.27 -4.83 -10.35
C LEU A 131 -10.59 -5.16 -11.81
N ASP A 132 -11.76 -5.76 -12.03
CA ASP A 132 -12.28 -5.97 -13.37
C ASP A 132 -12.83 -4.65 -13.92
N LEU A 133 -11.97 -3.87 -14.57
CA LEU A 133 -12.32 -2.55 -15.12
C LEU A 133 -13.39 -2.60 -16.22
N ARG A 134 -13.73 -3.79 -16.72
CA ARG A 134 -14.86 -3.98 -17.65
C ARG A 134 -16.23 -3.87 -16.96
N LYS A 135 -16.25 -3.86 -15.63
CA LYS A 135 -17.46 -3.71 -14.82
C LYS A 135 -17.47 -2.32 -14.19
N PRO A 136 -18.63 -1.65 -14.13
CA PRO A 136 -18.73 -0.38 -13.44
C PRO A 136 -18.50 -0.57 -11.93
N PHE A 137 -17.70 0.33 -11.35
CA PHE A 137 -17.41 0.42 -9.92
C PHE A 137 -17.48 1.89 -9.49
N VAL A 138 -17.70 2.16 -8.20
CA VAL A 138 -17.74 3.52 -7.65
C VAL A 138 -16.72 3.61 -6.53
N PHE A 139 -15.84 4.62 -6.60
CA PHE A 139 -14.90 4.96 -5.55
C PHE A 139 -15.30 6.25 -4.84
N GLY A 140 -14.90 6.39 -3.57
CA GLY A 140 -14.92 7.68 -2.87
C GLY A 140 -16.30 8.16 -2.43
N TYR A 141 -17.26 7.26 -2.25
CA TYR A 141 -18.51 7.61 -1.58
C TYR A 141 -18.35 7.43 -0.07
N GLU A 142 -18.86 8.35 0.72
CA GLU A 142 -18.97 8.21 2.17
C GLU A 142 -20.41 7.77 2.51
N ASP A 143 -20.56 6.62 3.16
CA ASP A 143 -21.87 6.25 3.73
C ASP A 143 -22.13 6.94 5.07
N GLU A 144 -23.33 6.77 5.64
CA GLU A 144 -23.71 7.36 6.94
C GLU A 144 -22.78 6.95 8.09
N ASN A 145 -21.91 5.93 7.90
CA ASN A 145 -20.97 5.42 8.88
C ASN A 145 -19.51 5.88 8.63
N GLN A 146 -19.27 6.82 7.71
CA GLN A 146 -17.93 7.27 7.31
C GLN A 146 -17.02 6.15 6.78
N ILE A 147 -17.61 5.07 6.31
CA ILE A 147 -16.87 3.98 5.66
C ILE A 147 -16.66 4.39 4.20
N CYS A 148 -15.53 4.00 3.60
CA CYS A 148 -15.33 4.05 2.14
C CYS A 148 -15.85 2.74 1.51
N PRO A 149 -17.14 2.60 1.17
CA PRO A 149 -17.63 1.48 0.39
C PRO A 149 -17.06 1.53 -1.03
N ILE A 150 -16.58 0.37 -1.49
CA ILE A 150 -16.11 0.14 -2.86
C ILE A 150 -17.30 -0.04 -3.84
N PHE A 151 -18.49 -0.26 -3.29
CA PHE A 151 -19.71 -0.42 -4.05
C PHE A 151 -20.90 -0.07 -3.18
N VAL A 152 -21.65 0.95 -3.58
CA VAL A 152 -22.91 1.34 -2.93
C VAL A 152 -24.04 1.02 -3.91
N PRO A 153 -24.67 -0.17 -3.79
CA PRO A 153 -25.66 -0.63 -4.76
C PRO A 153 -26.78 0.37 -5.02
N ARG A 154 -27.21 1.09 -3.97
CA ARG A 154 -28.25 2.12 -4.06
C ARG A 154 -27.83 3.29 -4.95
N LYS A 155 -26.65 3.87 -4.69
CA LYS A 155 -26.11 4.99 -5.47
C LYS A 155 -25.75 4.59 -6.89
N PHE A 156 -25.24 3.38 -7.06
CA PHE A 156 -25.03 2.82 -8.37
C PHE A 156 -26.35 2.67 -9.15
N GLY A 157 -27.42 2.24 -8.46
CA GLY A 157 -28.77 2.25 -9.01
C GLY A 157 -29.24 3.65 -9.42
N GLU A 158 -29.06 4.66 -8.56
CA GLU A 158 -29.36 6.07 -8.87
C GLU A 158 -28.58 6.57 -10.09
N LEU A 159 -27.28 6.25 -10.20
CA LEU A 159 -26.45 6.61 -11.34
C LEU A 159 -26.98 6.03 -12.66
N ILE A 160 -27.38 4.75 -12.67
CA ILE A 160 -27.97 4.11 -13.86
C ILE A 160 -29.32 4.77 -14.19
N MET A 161 -30.17 4.99 -13.20
CA MET A 161 -31.50 5.60 -13.41
C MET A 161 -31.39 7.02 -13.98
N ASN A 162 -30.37 7.78 -13.58
CA ASN A 162 -30.14 9.14 -14.06
C ASN A 162 -29.44 9.23 -15.44
N ASN A 163 -28.97 8.11 -16.00
CA ASN A 163 -28.27 8.07 -17.28
C ASN A 163 -28.91 7.06 -18.25
N PRO A 164 -30.01 7.45 -18.93
CA PRO A 164 -30.74 6.56 -19.85
C PRO A 164 -29.83 6.16 -21.03
N GLY A 165 -29.36 4.91 -21.00
CA GLY A 165 -28.39 4.35 -21.96
C GLY A 165 -27.29 3.51 -21.29
N SER A 166 -27.03 3.75 -20.01
CA SER A 166 -26.07 2.98 -19.22
C SER A 166 -26.57 1.55 -18.95
N LYS A 167 -25.67 0.57 -19.08
CA LYS A 167 -25.94 -0.85 -18.76
C LYS A 167 -25.00 -1.32 -17.67
N ALA A 168 -25.52 -2.14 -16.75
CA ALA A 168 -24.72 -2.75 -15.70
C ALA A 168 -25.00 -4.25 -15.57
N HIS A 169 -23.97 -5.00 -15.21
CA HIS A 169 -24.06 -6.43 -14.96
C HIS A 169 -23.96 -6.69 -13.45
N PHE A 170 -25.04 -7.18 -12.85
CA PHE A 170 -25.06 -7.59 -11.44
C PHE A 170 -24.66 -9.05 -11.33
N VAL A 171 -23.61 -9.35 -10.56
CA VAL A 171 -23.20 -10.72 -10.24
C VAL A 171 -23.46 -10.96 -8.76
N ARG A 172 -24.46 -11.79 -8.44
CA ARG A 172 -24.76 -12.19 -7.06
C ARG A 172 -24.03 -13.49 -6.76
N THR A 173 -22.99 -13.43 -5.94
CA THR A 173 -22.35 -14.63 -5.39
C THR A 173 -23.06 -15.05 -4.10
N SER A 174 -23.85 -16.13 -4.13
CA SER A 174 -24.30 -16.78 -2.90
C SER A 174 -23.18 -17.70 -2.41
N ARG A 175 -22.69 -17.50 -1.18
CA ARG A 175 -21.97 -18.57 -0.49
C ARG A 175 -23.00 -19.62 -0.07
N ARG A 176 -22.78 -20.88 -0.47
CA ARG A 176 -23.40 -22.03 0.18
C ARG A 176 -22.65 -22.32 1.47
#